data_AF-A0A5P1FU71-F1
#
_entry.id   AF-A0A5P1FU71-F1
#
_cell.length_a   1.000
_cell.length_b   1.000
_cell.length_c   1.000
_cell.angle_alpha   90.00
_cell.angle_beta   90.00
_cell.angle_gamma   90.00
#
_symmetry.space_group_name_H-M   'P 1'
#
loop_
_entity.id
_entity.type
_entity.pdbx_description
1 polymer ?
#
loop_
_entity_poly.entity_id
_entity_poly.type
_entity_poly.pdbx_seq_one_letter_code
_entity_poly.pdbx_strand_id
1 'polypeptide(L)'
;MGKVAIAITGLKERTWVEVLADKVFGFQDISIDNLELVFDEYYKNEVEAKAFMVLPEPIQRKRILNVLERIEFSNNGGSKTNHGITKLIIIILIQAPRFQAISKAQIRKAWVSLRDHPRNVPLLDPPGRRHGGAANLSSLSRRDFLDIYHLLRFNLISAVVCSALLVVLSSVYFLTRPRPVYLLNFSCYKPELNRKCPRSMFMERSALIGSFTPENLDFQRKILERSGLGEETYLPEAVTNVPPNPSMASARKEAEVVMFGACDELFAKTGVRAKDIGILVVNCSLFNPTPSLSAMIVNHYKLRGNIVSYNLGGMGCSAGLISIDLAKNLLQVYPNSYALVVSMENITLNWYFGNDRSKLVSNCLFRMGGAAILLSNKRSDRWRSKYQLVHTVRTHKGSDDKCFSCVTQEEDEKGKIGVSLSKDLMGVAGDALKTNITTLGPLVLPMSEQLLFFATLVGRKVLKMKIKPYIPDFKLAFEHFCIHAGGRAVLDELEKNLQLSEWHMEPSRMTLYRFGNTSSSSLWYELAYTEAKGRMKRGDRVWQIAFGSGFKCNSAVWKALRTVNPSKEKSPWMEEINRFPVSVPRFSAI
;
A
#
# COMPACT_ATOMS: atom_id res chain seq x y z
N MET A 1 48.61 -10.60 -16.98
CA MET A 1 47.19 -11.01 -16.81
C MET A 1 46.95 -12.53 -16.97
N GLY A 2 47.47 -13.20 -18.02
CA GLY A 2 47.25 -14.64 -18.23
C GLY A 2 47.63 -15.57 -17.05
N LYS A 3 48.69 -15.25 -16.29
CA LYS A 3 49.09 -16.04 -15.10
C LYS A 3 48.08 -16.00 -13.94
N VAL A 4 47.32 -14.91 -13.79
CA VAL A 4 46.30 -14.76 -12.72
C VAL A 4 45.01 -15.49 -13.11
N ALA A 5 44.65 -15.49 -14.40
CA ALA A 5 43.50 -16.24 -14.91
C ALA A 5 43.69 -17.76 -14.74
N ILE A 6 44.90 -18.27 -15.00
CA ILE A 6 45.25 -19.69 -14.82
C ILE A 6 45.14 -20.12 -13.34
N ALA A 7 45.55 -19.26 -12.41
CA ALA A 7 45.49 -19.54 -10.97
C ALA A 7 44.05 -19.62 -10.41
N ILE A 8 43.09 -18.94 -11.05
CA ILE A 8 41.68 -18.88 -10.60
C ILE A 8 40.84 -20.01 -11.21
N THR A 9 41.12 -20.44 -12.43
CA THR A 9 40.25 -21.37 -13.17
C THR A 9 40.80 -22.78 -13.34
N GLY A 10 42.09 -23.02 -13.06
CA GLY A 10 42.70 -24.35 -13.08
C GLY A 10 42.80 -25.00 -14.48
N LEU A 11 42.45 -24.29 -15.55
CA LEU A 11 42.41 -24.81 -16.92
C LEU A 11 43.62 -24.26 -17.70
N LYS A 12 44.50 -25.15 -18.20
CA LYS A 12 45.62 -24.77 -19.07
C LYS A 12 45.12 -24.48 -20.49
N GLU A 13 45.67 -23.41 -21.07
CA GLU A 13 45.56 -23.00 -22.48
C GLU A 13 44.20 -22.47 -22.97
N ARG A 14 43.66 -21.45 -22.29
CA ARG A 14 42.75 -20.48 -22.92
C ARG A 14 43.16 -19.05 -22.59
N THR A 15 43.03 -18.13 -23.55
CA THR A 15 43.36 -16.72 -23.33
C THR A 15 42.29 -16.06 -22.46
N TRP A 16 42.67 -15.06 -21.65
CA TRP A 16 41.76 -14.43 -20.68
C TRP A 16 40.53 -13.78 -21.36
N VAL A 17 40.67 -13.37 -22.62
CA VAL A 17 39.61 -12.81 -23.47
C VAL A 17 38.52 -13.85 -23.76
N GLU A 18 38.91 -15.10 -24.08
CA GLU A 18 37.96 -16.20 -24.33
C GLU A 18 37.16 -16.53 -23.07
N VAL A 19 37.79 -16.49 -21.91
CA VAL A 19 37.11 -16.73 -20.62
C VAL A 19 36.13 -15.59 -20.30
N LEU A 20 36.45 -14.35 -20.67
CA LEU A 20 35.60 -13.17 -20.43
C LEU A 20 34.39 -13.13 -21.37
N ALA A 21 34.61 -13.44 -22.65
CA ALA A 21 33.55 -13.53 -23.66
C ALA A 21 32.51 -14.61 -23.31
N ASP A 22 32.97 -15.75 -22.82
CA ASP A 22 32.10 -16.88 -22.47
C ASP A 22 31.36 -16.66 -21.14
N LYS A 23 32.04 -16.16 -20.08
CA LYS A 23 31.42 -15.98 -18.76
C LYS A 23 30.54 -14.73 -18.62
N VAL A 24 30.92 -13.60 -19.23
CA VAL A 24 30.20 -12.33 -19.04
C VAL A 24 29.10 -12.15 -20.09
N PHE A 25 29.37 -12.59 -21.32
CA PHE A 25 28.51 -12.26 -22.46
C PHE A 25 27.87 -13.47 -23.15
N GLY A 26 28.45 -14.67 -23.03
CA GLY A 26 27.90 -15.92 -23.59
C GLY A 26 27.87 -15.94 -25.12
N PHE A 27 28.81 -15.26 -25.77
CA PHE A 27 28.93 -15.18 -27.24
C PHE A 27 30.16 -15.97 -27.70
N GLN A 28 29.99 -16.89 -28.65
CA GLN A 28 31.09 -17.70 -29.20
C GLN A 28 31.62 -17.23 -30.56
N ASP A 29 31.04 -16.20 -31.18
CA ASP A 29 31.35 -15.84 -32.57
C ASP A 29 31.68 -14.33 -32.76
N ILE A 30 32.67 -13.79 -32.05
CA ILE A 30 33.26 -12.47 -32.35
C ILE A 30 34.77 -12.64 -32.48
N SER A 31 35.38 -12.10 -33.54
CA SER A 31 36.83 -12.17 -33.74
C SER A 31 37.57 -11.32 -32.70
N ILE A 32 38.72 -11.81 -32.25
CA ILE A 32 39.56 -11.21 -31.20
C ILE A 32 39.92 -9.75 -31.55
N ASP A 33 40.20 -9.46 -32.82
CA ASP A 33 40.57 -8.11 -33.30
C ASP A 33 39.48 -7.06 -33.03
N ASN A 34 38.19 -7.46 -33.08
CA ASN A 34 37.07 -6.56 -32.82
C ASN A 34 36.86 -6.29 -31.32
N LEU A 35 37.32 -7.18 -30.44
CA LEU A 35 37.25 -7.01 -28.99
C LEU A 35 38.42 -6.17 -28.46
N GLU A 36 39.61 -6.28 -29.05
CA GLU A 36 40.75 -5.43 -28.72
C GLU A 36 40.52 -3.97 -29.11
N LEU A 37 39.94 -3.71 -30.28
CA LEU A 37 39.54 -2.37 -30.73
C LEU A 37 38.59 -1.66 -29.75
N VAL A 38 37.63 -2.38 -29.18
CA VAL A 38 36.66 -1.82 -28.22
C VAL A 38 37.31 -1.49 -26.88
N PHE A 39 38.35 -2.21 -26.49
CA PHE A 39 39.07 -1.98 -25.23
C PHE A 39 40.05 -0.80 -25.34
N ASP A 40 40.81 -0.71 -26.43
CA ASP A 40 41.79 0.36 -26.66
C ASP A 40 41.12 1.72 -26.89
N GLU A 41 39.92 1.75 -27.49
CA GLU A 41 39.23 3.01 -27.78
C GLU A 41 38.60 3.65 -26.53
N TYR A 42 38.35 2.88 -25.46
CA TYR A 42 37.57 3.37 -24.31
C TYR A 42 38.27 3.36 -22.95
N TYR A 43 39.32 2.56 -22.73
CA TYR A 43 39.95 2.48 -21.40
C TYR A 43 41.45 2.75 -21.48
N LYS A 44 41.85 3.92 -20.98
CA LYS A 44 43.25 4.37 -21.05
C LYS A 44 44.18 3.66 -20.05
N ASN A 45 43.67 2.97 -19.02
CA ASN A 45 44.49 2.19 -18.09
C ASN A 45 43.72 1.12 -17.28
N GLU A 46 44.48 0.24 -16.62
CA GLU A 46 44.05 -0.97 -15.92
C GLU A 46 43.12 -0.73 -14.71
N VAL A 47 43.14 0.47 -14.13
CA VAL A 47 42.37 0.80 -12.93
C VAL A 47 40.89 1.03 -13.27
N GLU A 48 40.59 1.70 -14.40
CA GLU A 48 39.22 1.92 -14.86
C GLU A 48 38.54 0.61 -15.30
N ALA A 49 39.28 -0.28 -15.95
CA ALA A 49 38.77 -1.60 -16.35
C ALA A 49 38.42 -2.48 -15.13
N LYS A 50 39.20 -2.41 -14.05
CA LYS A 50 38.92 -3.14 -12.79
C LYS A 50 37.69 -2.58 -12.05
N ALA A 51 37.46 -1.27 -12.09
CA ALA A 51 36.27 -0.66 -11.49
C ALA A 51 34.96 -1.09 -12.18
N PHE A 52 34.99 -1.30 -13.49
CA PHE A 52 33.85 -1.79 -14.28
C PHE A 52 33.39 -3.20 -13.87
N MET A 53 34.30 -4.05 -13.40
CA MET A 53 33.99 -5.44 -13.03
C MET A 53 33.26 -5.60 -11.68
N VAL A 54 33.16 -4.55 -10.86
CA VAL A 54 32.73 -4.73 -9.46
C VAL A 54 31.27 -4.34 -9.18
N LEU A 55 30.58 -3.48 -9.94
CA LEU A 55 29.17 -3.14 -9.62
C LEU A 55 28.33 -2.71 -10.85
N PRO A 56 27.12 -3.29 -11.09
CA PRO A 56 26.25 -2.88 -12.18
C PRO A 56 25.25 -1.81 -11.73
N GLU A 57 25.49 -0.54 -12.07
CA GLU A 57 24.47 0.51 -11.94
C GLU A 57 23.54 0.58 -13.19
N PRO A 58 22.24 0.90 -13.03
CA PRO A 58 21.25 0.88 -14.13
C PRO A 58 21.57 1.84 -15.28
N ILE A 59 22.33 2.90 -15.01
CA ILE A 59 22.67 3.96 -15.99
C ILE A 59 23.66 3.44 -17.04
N GLN A 60 24.53 2.50 -16.68
CA GLN A 60 25.56 1.96 -17.58
C GLN A 60 25.01 0.92 -18.57
N ARG A 61 23.95 0.18 -18.19
CA ARG A 61 23.24 -0.76 -19.08
C ARG A 61 22.63 -0.07 -20.30
N LYS A 62 22.15 1.17 -20.12
CA LYS A 62 21.52 1.98 -21.16
C LYS A 62 22.53 2.51 -22.19
N ARG A 63 23.79 2.76 -21.76
CA ARG A 63 24.88 3.18 -22.64
C ARG A 63 25.42 2.03 -23.49
N ILE A 64 25.52 0.82 -22.92
CA ILE A 64 25.93 -0.39 -23.66
C ILE A 64 24.90 -0.76 -24.74
N LEU A 65 23.60 -0.63 -24.43
CA LEU A 65 22.52 -0.85 -25.39
C LEU A 65 22.55 0.15 -26.56
N ASN A 66 22.86 1.42 -26.30
CA ASN A 66 23.01 2.44 -27.35
C ASN A 66 24.20 2.17 -28.30
N VAL A 67 25.23 1.43 -27.86
CA VAL A 67 26.37 1.03 -28.69
C VAL A 67 26.03 -0.19 -29.55
N LEU A 68 25.29 -1.16 -29.00
CA LEU A 68 24.78 -2.31 -29.75
C LEU A 68 23.83 -1.89 -30.88
N GLU A 69 23.00 -0.86 -30.65
CA GLU A 69 22.17 -0.24 -31.71
C GLU A 69 22.99 0.37 -32.85
N ARG A 70 24.19 0.90 -32.59
CA ARG A 70 25.06 1.46 -33.64
C ARG A 70 25.77 0.38 -34.46
N ILE A 71 26.11 -0.75 -33.84
CA ILE A 71 26.81 -1.86 -34.51
C ILE A 71 25.84 -2.62 -35.45
N GLU A 72 24.56 -2.74 -35.11
CA GLU A 72 23.54 -3.33 -36.00
C GLU A 72 23.27 -2.49 -37.26
N PHE A 73 23.58 -1.19 -37.28
CA PHE A 73 23.47 -0.35 -38.48
C PHE A 73 24.60 -0.56 -39.50
N SER A 74 25.69 -1.26 -39.13
CA SER A 74 26.84 -1.48 -40.04
C SER A 74 26.77 -2.80 -40.82
N ASN A 75 25.94 -3.77 -40.41
CA ASN A 75 25.79 -5.03 -41.16
C ASN A 75 24.59 -4.95 -42.11
N ASN A 76 24.78 -4.18 -43.18
CA ASN A 76 23.84 -4.14 -44.30
C ASN A 76 24.14 -5.29 -45.26
N GLY A 77 23.35 -6.36 -45.20
CA GLY A 77 23.44 -7.44 -46.17
C GLY A 77 22.61 -8.68 -45.85
N GLY A 78 21.28 -8.62 -46.08
CA GLY A 78 20.47 -9.83 -46.20
C GLY A 78 19.01 -9.72 -45.72
N SER A 79 18.09 -9.95 -46.67
CA SER A 79 16.67 -10.32 -46.49
C SER A 79 15.74 -9.35 -45.73
N LYS A 80 14.90 -8.63 -46.50
CA LYS A 80 13.87 -7.69 -46.00
C LYS A 80 12.65 -8.34 -45.32
N THR A 81 12.52 -9.67 -45.27
CA THR A 81 11.28 -10.34 -44.84
C THR A 81 11.22 -10.73 -43.36
N ASN A 82 12.35 -10.81 -42.64
CA ASN A 82 12.38 -11.13 -41.20
C ASN A 82 12.47 -9.90 -40.26
N HIS A 83 12.59 -8.70 -40.84
CA HIS A 83 12.78 -7.46 -40.08
C HIS A 83 11.50 -6.95 -39.38
N GLY A 84 10.32 -7.20 -39.96
CA GLY A 84 9.04 -6.72 -39.41
C GLY A 84 8.61 -7.45 -38.13
N ILE A 85 8.77 -8.78 -38.10
CA ILE A 85 8.40 -9.62 -36.95
C ILE A 85 9.36 -9.38 -35.78
N THR A 86 10.66 -9.25 -36.06
CA THR A 86 11.68 -8.94 -35.05
C THR A 86 11.47 -7.55 -34.44
N LYS A 87 11.14 -6.54 -35.27
CA LYS A 87 10.76 -5.20 -34.79
C LYS A 87 9.50 -5.21 -33.93
N LEU A 88 8.46 -5.96 -34.31
CA LEU A 88 7.20 -6.03 -33.56
C LEU A 88 7.40 -6.70 -32.18
N ILE A 89 8.19 -7.78 -32.12
CA ILE A 89 8.52 -8.48 -30.87
C ILE A 89 9.35 -7.60 -29.94
N ILE A 90 10.32 -6.86 -30.47
CA ILE A 90 11.15 -5.92 -29.70
C ILE A 90 10.31 -4.75 -29.17
N ILE A 91 9.41 -4.18 -29.98
CA ILE A 91 8.50 -3.10 -29.55
C ILE A 91 7.55 -3.58 -28.44
N ILE A 92 7.02 -4.80 -28.54
CA ILE A 92 6.12 -5.39 -27.52
C ILE A 92 6.89 -5.69 -26.22
N LEU A 93 8.13 -6.16 -26.30
CA LEU A 93 8.98 -6.44 -25.13
C LEU A 93 9.48 -5.15 -24.44
N ILE A 94 9.70 -4.07 -25.20
CA ILE A 94 10.13 -2.77 -24.66
C ILE A 94 8.97 -1.98 -24.05
N GLN A 95 7.74 -2.10 -24.56
CA GLN A 95 6.59 -1.35 -24.06
C GLN A 95 5.84 -1.99 -22.88
N ALA A 96 6.19 -3.22 -22.48
CA ALA A 96 5.54 -3.91 -21.36
C ALA A 96 6.28 -3.60 -20.03
N PRO A 97 5.70 -2.87 -19.06
CA PRO A 97 6.42 -2.34 -17.90
C PRO A 97 6.93 -3.36 -16.86
N ARG A 98 6.78 -4.68 -17.09
CA ARG A 98 7.06 -5.72 -16.09
C ARG A 98 7.82 -6.95 -16.59
N PHE A 99 8.30 -6.99 -17.84
CA PHE A 99 9.11 -8.10 -18.33
C PHE A 99 10.61 -7.87 -18.05
N GLN A 100 11.05 -8.19 -16.83
CA GLN A 100 12.48 -8.28 -16.48
C GLN A 100 12.96 -9.70 -16.15
N ALA A 101 12.16 -10.75 -16.37
CA ALA A 101 12.59 -12.12 -16.08
C ALA A 101 12.00 -13.16 -17.04
N ILE A 102 12.63 -13.36 -18.20
CA ILE A 102 12.49 -14.59 -19.00
C ILE A 102 13.91 -15.05 -19.36
N SER A 103 14.27 -16.30 -19.06
CA SER A 103 15.61 -16.83 -19.33
C SER A 103 15.76 -17.25 -20.81
N LYS A 104 16.93 -16.97 -21.38
CA LYS A 104 17.27 -17.21 -22.80
C LYS A 104 17.18 -18.69 -23.24
N ALA A 105 17.10 -19.64 -22.31
CA ALA A 105 17.07 -21.07 -22.59
C ALA A 105 15.77 -21.55 -23.25
N GLN A 106 14.62 -20.92 -22.93
CA GLN A 106 13.33 -21.25 -23.55
C GLN A 106 13.22 -20.76 -25.00
N ILE A 107 13.89 -19.64 -25.31
CA ILE A 107 13.94 -19.05 -26.66
C ILE A 107 14.82 -19.91 -27.59
N ARG A 108 15.92 -20.49 -27.07
CA ARG A 108 16.83 -21.35 -27.86
C ARG A 108 16.19 -22.66 -28.33
N LYS A 109 15.33 -23.30 -27.51
CA LYS A 109 14.64 -24.55 -27.88
C LYS A 109 13.66 -24.37 -29.05
N ALA A 110 13.02 -23.20 -29.17
CA ALA A 110 12.13 -22.90 -30.28
C ALA A 110 12.88 -22.65 -31.61
N TRP A 111 14.15 -22.24 -31.54
CA TRP A 111 14.93 -21.81 -32.70
C TRP A 111 15.62 -22.98 -33.45
N VAL A 112 16.01 -24.04 -32.72
CA VAL A 112 16.70 -25.21 -33.31
C VAL A 112 15.75 -26.07 -34.16
N SER A 113 14.45 -26.06 -33.86
CA SER A 113 13.45 -26.88 -34.58
C SER A 113 13.13 -26.40 -36.01
N LEU A 114 13.63 -25.23 -36.44
CA LEU A 114 13.21 -24.55 -37.67
C LEU A 114 14.29 -24.51 -38.76
N ARG A 115 15.47 -25.12 -38.57
CA ARG A 115 16.65 -24.86 -39.42
C ARG A 115 17.00 -25.91 -40.49
N ASP A 116 16.29 -27.04 -40.59
CA ASP A 116 16.65 -28.11 -41.54
C ASP A 116 15.76 -28.16 -42.79
N HIS A 117 16.19 -27.50 -43.88
CA HIS A 117 16.29 -28.08 -45.25
C HIS A 117 16.75 -27.08 -46.34
N PRO A 118 17.31 -27.55 -47.48
CA PRO A 118 18.36 -26.86 -48.21
C PRO A 118 17.94 -26.06 -49.47
N ARG A 119 18.95 -25.36 -50.00
CA ARG A 119 19.05 -24.24 -50.99
C ARG A 119 18.65 -24.58 -52.44
N ASN A 120 18.35 -23.55 -53.26
CA ASN A 120 18.86 -23.39 -54.66
C ASN A 120 18.59 -22.00 -55.33
N VAL A 121 19.68 -21.32 -55.76
CA VAL A 121 20.01 -20.63 -57.08
C VAL A 121 19.11 -19.46 -57.64
N PRO A 122 19.59 -18.44 -58.44
CA PRO A 122 20.80 -17.57 -58.43
C PRO A 122 20.50 -16.02 -58.58
N LEU A 123 21.58 -15.22 -58.70
CA LEU A 123 21.70 -13.75 -58.85
C LEU A 123 21.10 -13.13 -60.14
N LEU A 124 20.73 -11.83 -60.06
CA LEU A 124 20.88 -10.80 -61.12
C LEU A 124 20.86 -9.36 -60.51
N ASP A 125 21.57 -8.44 -61.18
CA ASP A 125 22.19 -7.18 -60.73
C ASP A 125 21.29 -5.89 -60.62
N PRO A 126 21.81 -4.75 -60.06
CA PRO A 126 21.08 -3.51 -59.65
C PRO A 126 21.07 -2.43 -60.80
N PRO A 127 20.69 -1.12 -60.65
CA PRO A 127 20.56 -0.26 -59.46
C PRO A 127 19.45 0.83 -59.44
N GLY A 128 19.34 1.54 -58.29
CA GLY A 128 18.55 2.77 -58.18
C GLY A 128 18.65 3.44 -56.81
N ARG A 129 19.44 4.52 -56.71
CA ARG A 129 19.64 5.38 -55.51
C ARG A 129 18.32 5.97 -54.99
N ARG A 130 18.19 6.12 -53.67
CA ARG A 130 17.96 7.42 -52.99
C ARG A 130 18.08 7.31 -51.46
N HIS A 131 18.77 8.30 -50.89
CA HIS A 131 18.96 8.57 -49.48
C HIS A 131 17.66 8.94 -48.73
N GLY A 132 17.66 8.80 -47.41
CA GLY A 132 16.70 9.48 -46.53
C GLY A 132 16.62 8.84 -45.15
N GLY A 133 17.19 9.50 -44.14
CA GLY A 133 17.30 9.01 -42.77
C GLY A 133 16.01 9.07 -41.96
N ALA A 134 16.06 8.35 -40.84
CA ALA A 134 15.33 8.49 -39.58
C ALA A 134 14.10 9.43 -39.53
N ALA A 135 12.90 8.82 -39.50
CA ALA A 135 11.77 9.23 -38.68
C ALA A 135 10.67 8.14 -38.74
N ASN A 136 9.95 7.94 -37.64
CA ASN A 136 8.72 7.15 -37.45
C ASN A 136 8.88 5.89 -36.60
N LEU A 137 8.95 6.11 -35.29
CA LEU A 137 8.73 5.08 -34.26
C LEU A 137 7.37 5.23 -33.56
N SER A 138 6.40 5.96 -34.14
CA SER A 138 5.12 6.21 -33.47
C SER A 138 3.95 6.51 -34.41
N SER A 139 3.73 5.65 -35.42
CA SER A 139 2.41 5.58 -36.07
C SER A 139 2.22 4.21 -36.72
N LEU A 140 1.53 3.31 -36.01
CA LEU A 140 0.88 2.18 -36.68
C LEU A 140 -0.18 2.77 -37.63
N SER A 141 0.10 2.76 -38.92
CA SER A 141 -0.81 3.26 -39.95
C SER A 141 -1.85 2.19 -40.30
N ARG A 142 -2.98 2.61 -40.86
CA ARG A 142 -4.04 1.68 -41.32
C ARG A 142 -3.53 0.69 -42.38
N ARG A 143 -2.46 1.05 -43.11
CA ARG A 143 -1.79 0.20 -44.10
C ARG A 143 -0.97 -0.91 -43.43
N ASP A 144 -0.32 -0.64 -42.30
CA ASP A 144 0.42 -1.67 -41.54
C ASP A 144 -0.53 -2.77 -41.02
N PHE A 145 -1.75 -2.41 -40.64
CA PHE A 145 -2.78 -3.40 -40.25
C PHE A 145 -3.26 -4.25 -41.44
N LEU A 146 -3.37 -3.66 -42.63
CA LEU A 146 -3.71 -4.37 -43.87
C LEU A 146 -2.59 -5.32 -44.29
N ASP A 147 -1.33 -4.89 -44.19
CA ASP A 147 -0.16 -5.72 -44.51
C ASP A 147 -0.01 -6.88 -43.51
N ILE A 148 -0.21 -6.64 -42.21
CA ILE A 148 -0.28 -7.70 -41.19
C ILE A 148 -1.43 -8.67 -41.50
N TYR A 149 -2.60 -8.17 -41.88
CA TYR A 149 -3.74 -8.99 -42.26
C TYR A 149 -3.46 -9.86 -43.49
N HIS A 150 -2.82 -9.31 -44.53
CA HIS A 150 -2.40 -10.06 -45.72
C HIS A 150 -1.32 -11.10 -45.39
N LEU A 151 -0.34 -10.76 -44.56
CA LEU A 151 0.70 -11.68 -44.12
C LEU A 151 0.13 -12.86 -43.30
N LEU A 152 -0.84 -12.58 -42.42
CA LEU A 152 -1.54 -13.59 -41.63
C LEU A 152 -2.48 -14.45 -42.49
N ARG A 153 -3.08 -13.88 -43.54
CA ARG A 153 -4.02 -14.60 -44.43
C ARG A 153 -3.32 -15.57 -45.38
N PHE A 154 -2.11 -15.24 -45.85
CA PHE A 154 -1.39 -16.03 -46.85
C PHE A 154 -0.21 -16.84 -46.31
N ASN A 155 0.18 -16.66 -45.03
CA ASN A 155 1.26 -17.42 -44.41
C ASN A 155 0.79 -18.09 -43.11
N LEU A 156 0.37 -19.36 -43.23
CA LEU A 156 -0.12 -20.19 -42.13
C LEU A 156 0.88 -20.25 -40.96
N ILE A 157 2.19 -20.27 -41.24
CA ILE A 157 3.24 -20.30 -40.22
C ILE A 157 3.22 -19.01 -39.41
N SER A 158 3.12 -17.85 -40.06
CA SER A 158 3.00 -16.55 -39.38
C SER A 158 1.74 -16.47 -38.53
N ALA A 159 0.60 -16.97 -39.02
CA ALA A 159 -0.65 -17.00 -38.27
C ALA A 159 -0.57 -17.90 -37.02
N VAL A 160 0.05 -19.07 -37.14
CA VAL A 160 0.26 -20.00 -36.01
C VAL A 160 1.21 -19.39 -34.98
N VAL A 161 2.33 -18.79 -35.41
CA VAL A 161 3.29 -18.15 -34.50
C VAL A 161 2.67 -16.96 -33.76
N CYS A 162 1.95 -16.08 -34.46
CA CYS A 162 1.27 -14.94 -33.83
C CYS A 162 0.19 -15.40 -32.84
N SER A 163 -0.58 -16.44 -33.18
CA SER A 163 -1.60 -17.00 -32.30
C SER A 163 -0.98 -17.66 -31.06
N ALA A 164 0.08 -18.43 -31.23
CA ALA A 164 0.83 -19.03 -30.13
C ALA A 164 1.44 -17.95 -29.21
N LEU A 165 2.04 -16.91 -29.78
CA LEU A 165 2.57 -15.77 -29.02
C LEU A 165 1.45 -15.06 -28.23
N LEU A 166 0.29 -14.83 -28.84
CA LEU A 166 -0.85 -14.20 -28.18
C LEU A 166 -1.39 -15.07 -27.04
N VAL A 167 -1.48 -16.39 -27.22
CA VAL A 167 -1.88 -17.33 -26.17
C VAL A 167 -0.87 -17.35 -25.04
N VAL A 168 0.44 -17.36 -25.33
CA VAL A 168 1.51 -17.32 -24.31
C VAL A 168 1.47 -16.00 -23.55
N LEU A 169 1.42 -14.86 -24.24
CA LEU A 169 1.36 -13.54 -23.61
C LEU A 169 0.08 -13.38 -22.78
N SER A 170 -1.06 -13.85 -23.27
CA SER A 170 -2.32 -13.84 -22.53
C SER A 170 -2.25 -14.73 -21.30
N SER A 171 -1.70 -15.95 -21.44
CA SER A 171 -1.54 -16.88 -20.33
C SER A 171 -0.61 -16.31 -19.26
N VAL A 172 0.54 -15.77 -19.64
CA VAL A 172 1.47 -15.09 -18.72
C VAL A 172 0.78 -13.89 -18.07
N TYR A 173 0.06 -13.06 -18.83
CA TYR A 173 -0.69 -11.95 -18.29
C TYR A 173 -1.71 -12.38 -17.23
N PHE A 174 -2.52 -13.41 -17.50
CA PHE A 174 -3.54 -13.88 -16.56
C PHE A 174 -2.95 -14.60 -15.33
N LEU A 175 -1.83 -15.30 -15.49
CA LEU A 175 -1.15 -16.01 -14.40
C LEU A 175 -0.34 -15.06 -13.49
N THR A 176 0.20 -13.97 -14.04
CA THR A 176 1.00 -12.99 -13.29
C THR A 176 0.17 -11.85 -12.72
N ARG A 177 -1.10 -11.70 -13.13
CA ARG A 177 -1.97 -10.65 -12.63
C ARG A 177 -2.32 -10.91 -11.15
N PRO A 178 -2.11 -9.92 -10.26
CA PRO A 178 -2.51 -10.05 -8.87
C PRO A 178 -4.01 -10.28 -8.77
N ARG A 179 -4.41 -11.16 -7.86
CA ARG A 179 -5.81 -11.47 -7.60
C ARG A 179 -6.48 -10.23 -6.99
N PRO A 180 -7.66 -9.82 -7.48
CA PRO A 180 -8.37 -8.72 -6.88
C PRO A 180 -8.75 -9.07 -5.43
N VAL A 181 -8.64 -8.09 -4.54
CA VAL A 181 -9.08 -8.20 -3.15
C VAL A 181 -10.37 -7.41 -2.98
N TYR A 182 -11.41 -8.10 -2.53
CA TYR A 182 -12.72 -7.55 -2.31
C TYR A 182 -12.98 -7.41 -0.82
N LEU A 183 -13.61 -6.30 -0.44
CA LEU A 183 -14.23 -6.11 0.86
C LEU A 183 -15.69 -6.51 0.76
N LEU A 184 -16.02 -7.67 1.32
CA LEU A 184 -17.39 -8.19 1.32
C LEU A 184 -18.28 -7.28 2.15
N ASN A 185 -17.92 -7.13 3.42
CA ASN A 185 -18.57 -6.24 4.35
C ASN A 185 -17.64 -5.97 5.54
N PHE A 186 -18.04 -5.04 6.39
CA PHE A 186 -17.42 -4.75 7.67
C PHE A 186 -18.51 -4.44 8.71
N SER A 187 -18.12 -4.47 9.97
CA SER A 187 -18.94 -4.08 11.12
C SER A 187 -18.09 -3.29 12.09
N CYS A 188 -18.74 -2.40 12.82
CA CYS A 188 -18.14 -1.65 13.90
C CYS A 188 -18.93 -1.93 15.16
N TYR A 189 -18.25 -2.19 16.26
CA TYR A 189 -18.88 -2.45 17.55
C TYR A 189 -19.50 -1.15 18.10
N LYS A 190 -20.78 -1.18 18.49
CA LYS A 190 -21.43 -0.08 19.21
C LYS A 190 -21.54 -0.49 20.68
N PRO A 191 -20.80 0.15 21.60
CA PRO A 191 -20.89 -0.20 23.02
C PRO A 191 -22.28 0.11 23.60
N GLU A 192 -22.60 -0.61 24.67
CA GLU A 192 -23.87 -0.49 25.41
C GLU A 192 -24.05 0.92 26.02
N LEU A 193 -25.30 1.35 26.19
CA LEU A 193 -25.62 2.71 26.67
C LEU A 193 -25.09 3.00 28.08
N ASN A 194 -25.00 1.99 28.95
CA ASN A 194 -24.46 2.10 30.31
C ASN A 194 -22.95 2.40 30.34
N ARG A 195 -22.23 2.23 29.22
CA ARG A 195 -20.81 2.57 29.08
C ARG A 195 -20.57 4.00 28.60
N LYS A 196 -21.62 4.77 28.31
CA LYS A 196 -21.48 6.18 27.93
C LYS A 196 -20.83 6.95 29.08
N CYS A 197 -19.85 7.76 28.75
CA CYS A 197 -19.15 8.61 29.71
C CYS A 197 -19.20 10.07 29.23
N PRO A 198 -20.19 10.85 29.71
CA PRO A 198 -20.20 12.30 29.56
C PRO A 198 -18.95 12.94 30.14
N ARG A 199 -18.57 14.12 29.65
CA ARG A 199 -17.34 14.79 30.07
C ARG A 199 -17.38 15.18 31.55
N SER A 200 -18.55 15.55 32.08
CA SER A 200 -18.74 15.82 33.51
C SER A 200 -18.48 14.57 34.36
N MET A 201 -19.05 13.42 33.96
CA MET A 201 -18.80 12.14 34.61
C MET A 201 -17.32 11.75 34.53
N PHE A 202 -16.66 11.94 33.38
CA PHE A 202 -15.22 11.70 33.26
C PHE A 202 -14.42 12.48 34.31
N MET A 203 -14.73 13.78 34.47
CA MET A 203 -14.03 14.65 35.41
C MET A 203 -14.32 14.28 36.87
N GLU A 204 -15.58 13.98 37.19
CA GLU A 204 -16.00 13.49 38.51
C GLU A 204 -15.25 12.20 38.88
N ARG A 205 -15.27 11.19 38.00
CA ARG A 205 -14.60 9.92 38.22
C ARG A 205 -13.09 10.12 38.37
N SER A 206 -12.47 10.94 37.52
CA SER A 206 -11.04 11.25 37.60
C SER A 206 -10.66 11.90 38.94
N ALA A 207 -11.50 12.79 39.48
CA ALA A 207 -11.26 13.39 40.79
C ALA A 207 -11.37 12.35 41.92
N LEU A 208 -12.35 11.43 41.85
CA LEU A 208 -12.56 10.37 42.83
C LEU A 208 -11.44 9.32 42.88
N ILE A 209 -10.61 9.21 41.82
CA ILE A 209 -9.42 8.35 41.85
C ILE A 209 -8.41 8.83 42.91
N GLY A 210 -8.37 10.13 43.19
CA GLY A 210 -7.45 10.71 44.18
C GLY A 210 -5.97 10.71 43.79
N SER A 211 -5.62 10.24 42.58
CA SER A 211 -4.23 10.16 42.10
C SER A 211 -3.73 11.42 41.39
N PHE A 212 -4.63 12.27 40.92
CA PHE A 212 -4.30 13.43 40.10
C PHE A 212 -4.29 14.72 40.92
N THR A 213 -3.29 15.58 40.69
CA THR A 213 -3.22 16.89 41.34
C THR A 213 -4.31 17.82 40.77
N PRO A 214 -4.75 18.87 41.51
CA PRO A 214 -5.73 19.84 41.02
C PRO A 214 -5.35 20.46 39.66
N GLU A 215 -4.06 20.74 39.45
CA GLU A 215 -3.54 21.32 38.20
C GLU A 215 -3.66 20.34 37.03
N ASN A 216 -3.49 19.04 37.29
CA ASN A 216 -3.59 18.01 36.26
C ASN A 216 -5.04 17.59 35.98
N LEU A 217 -5.94 17.71 36.96
CA LEU A 217 -7.38 17.65 36.71
C LEU A 217 -7.82 18.83 35.82
N ASP A 218 -7.34 20.05 36.09
CA ASP A 218 -7.61 21.20 35.22
C ASP A 218 -7.02 21.03 33.81
N PHE A 219 -5.82 20.45 33.71
CA PHE A 219 -5.22 20.10 32.42
C PHE A 219 -6.09 19.10 31.63
N GLN A 220 -6.57 18.02 32.27
CA GLN A 220 -7.48 17.06 31.65
C GLN A 220 -8.79 17.72 31.20
N ARG A 221 -9.38 18.58 32.04
CA ARG A 221 -10.57 19.38 31.69
C ARG A 221 -10.34 20.17 30.41
N LYS A 222 -9.26 20.97 30.35
CA LYS A 222 -8.91 21.79 29.17
C LYS A 222 -8.71 20.98 27.90
N ILE A 223 -8.18 19.76 28.00
CA ILE A 223 -8.06 18.86 26.85
C ILE A 223 -9.45 18.42 26.39
N LEU A 224 -10.30 17.93 27.30
CA LEU A 224 -11.65 17.46 26.96
C LEU A 224 -12.47 18.56 26.29
N GLU A 225 -12.41 19.79 26.79
CA GLU A 225 -13.12 20.97 26.23
C GLU A 225 -12.71 21.31 24.78
N ARG A 226 -11.50 20.91 24.36
CA ARG A 226 -10.91 21.21 23.03
C ARG A 226 -10.76 19.98 22.13
N SER A 227 -10.94 18.78 22.68
CA SER A 227 -10.67 17.50 22.04
C SER A 227 -11.55 17.21 20.81
N GLY A 228 -12.74 17.83 20.78
CA GLY A 228 -13.77 17.56 19.77
C GLY A 228 -14.65 16.35 20.09
N LEU A 229 -14.46 15.70 21.24
CA LEU A 229 -15.34 14.62 21.71
C LEU A 229 -16.66 15.19 22.23
N GLY A 230 -17.76 14.50 21.94
CA GLY A 230 -19.09 14.77 22.46
C GLY A 230 -19.38 14.03 23.78
N GLU A 231 -20.61 14.19 24.27
CA GLU A 231 -21.06 13.61 25.55
C GLU A 231 -21.36 12.10 25.49
N GLU A 232 -21.45 11.52 24.30
CA GLU A 232 -21.93 10.14 24.12
C GLU A 232 -20.83 9.13 23.83
N THR A 233 -19.57 9.48 24.12
CA THR A 233 -18.42 8.57 23.95
C THR A 233 -18.37 7.47 25.02
N TYR A 234 -17.61 6.40 24.79
CA TYR A 234 -17.65 5.18 25.61
C TYR A 234 -16.31 4.83 26.26
N LEU A 235 -16.36 4.40 27.52
CA LEU A 235 -15.22 3.89 28.30
C LEU A 235 -15.54 2.52 28.92
N PRO A 236 -14.52 1.68 29.22
CA PRO A 236 -14.74 0.42 29.92
C PRO A 236 -15.14 0.65 31.37
N GLU A 237 -16.01 -0.23 31.87
CA GLU A 237 -16.46 -0.26 33.27
C GLU A 237 -15.27 -0.20 34.24
N ALA A 238 -14.17 -0.92 33.92
CA ALA A 238 -13.00 -0.99 34.78
C ALA A 238 -12.32 0.36 35.04
N VAL A 239 -12.48 1.31 34.12
CA VAL A 239 -11.94 2.67 34.23
C VAL A 239 -12.94 3.61 34.89
N THR A 240 -14.24 3.40 34.67
CA THR A 240 -15.30 4.30 35.19
C THR A 240 -15.81 3.92 36.57
N ASN A 241 -15.51 2.71 37.07
CA ASN A 241 -15.81 2.28 38.43
C ASN A 241 -15.12 3.17 39.48
N VAL A 242 -15.72 3.28 40.67
CA VAL A 242 -15.13 3.97 41.81
C VAL A 242 -15.06 2.98 42.99
N PRO A 243 -13.86 2.56 43.41
CA PRO A 243 -12.55 2.83 42.78
C PRO A 243 -12.39 2.11 41.42
N PRO A 244 -11.53 2.61 40.50
CA PRO A 244 -11.19 1.89 39.28
C PRO A 244 -10.59 0.52 39.58
N ASN A 245 -10.92 -0.48 38.78
CA ASN A 245 -10.47 -1.86 38.96
C ASN A 245 -9.89 -2.48 37.67
N PRO A 246 -8.86 -1.86 37.06
CA PRO A 246 -8.18 -2.44 35.91
C PRO A 246 -7.50 -3.75 36.31
N SER A 247 -7.75 -4.81 35.53
CA SER A 247 -7.17 -6.13 35.75
C SER A 247 -7.07 -6.88 34.42
N MET A 248 -6.27 -7.95 34.39
CA MET A 248 -6.23 -8.83 33.22
C MET A 248 -7.60 -9.42 32.88
N ALA A 249 -8.43 -9.71 33.89
CA ALA A 249 -9.78 -10.23 33.68
C ALA A 249 -10.71 -9.19 33.03
N SER A 250 -10.69 -7.94 33.53
CA SER A 250 -11.51 -6.87 32.95
C SER A 250 -11.03 -6.43 31.56
N ALA A 251 -9.71 -6.45 31.31
CA ALA A 251 -9.17 -6.22 29.96
C ALA A 251 -9.55 -7.33 28.98
N ARG A 252 -9.49 -8.61 29.38
CA ARG A 252 -10.00 -9.71 28.56
C ARG A 252 -11.48 -9.54 28.27
N LYS A 253 -12.30 -9.19 29.27
CA LYS A 253 -13.74 -8.93 29.09
C LYS A 253 -14.00 -7.81 28.08
N GLU A 254 -13.26 -6.70 28.15
CA GLU A 254 -13.34 -5.62 27.14
C GLU A 254 -13.01 -6.16 25.73
N ALA A 255 -11.89 -6.86 25.58
CA ALA A 255 -11.45 -7.39 24.30
C ALA A 255 -12.47 -8.39 23.71
N GLU A 256 -13.02 -9.30 24.54
CA GLU A 256 -14.03 -10.27 24.13
C GLU A 256 -15.30 -9.59 23.62
N VAL A 257 -15.87 -8.68 24.42
CA VAL A 257 -17.11 -7.98 24.09
C VAL A 257 -16.96 -7.19 22.78
N VAL A 258 -15.85 -6.47 22.61
CA VAL A 258 -15.59 -5.66 21.41
C VAL A 258 -15.33 -6.54 20.18
N MET A 259 -14.42 -7.52 20.28
CA MET A 259 -14.05 -8.36 19.14
C MET A 259 -15.20 -9.26 18.70
N PHE A 260 -15.88 -9.92 19.65
CA PHE A 260 -16.97 -10.83 19.34
C PHE A 260 -18.20 -10.07 18.85
N GLY A 261 -18.56 -8.96 19.50
CA GLY A 261 -19.67 -8.12 19.05
C GLY A 261 -19.49 -7.61 17.61
N ALA A 262 -18.27 -7.21 17.23
CA ALA A 262 -17.97 -6.86 15.84
C ALA A 262 -18.06 -8.08 14.91
N CYS A 263 -17.44 -9.21 15.26
CA CYS A 263 -17.42 -10.40 14.42
C CYS A 263 -18.81 -11.02 14.22
N ASP A 264 -19.64 -11.06 15.27
CA ASP A 264 -21.01 -11.59 15.22
C ASP A 264 -21.86 -10.81 14.21
N GLU A 265 -21.82 -9.48 14.28
CA GLU A 265 -22.53 -8.63 13.33
C GLU A 265 -22.02 -8.85 11.89
N LEU A 266 -20.70 -8.99 11.71
CA LEU A 266 -20.11 -9.23 10.39
C LEU A 266 -20.54 -10.58 9.79
N PHE A 267 -20.50 -11.65 10.59
CA PHE A 267 -20.94 -12.97 10.16
C PHE A 267 -22.43 -12.98 9.84
N ALA A 268 -23.26 -12.33 10.67
CA ALA A 268 -24.68 -12.17 10.40
C ALA A 268 -24.95 -11.42 9.08
N LYS A 269 -24.23 -10.32 8.82
CA LYS A 269 -24.37 -9.53 7.57
C LYS A 269 -23.94 -10.28 6.32
N THR A 270 -22.94 -11.16 6.43
CA THR A 270 -22.28 -11.77 5.26
C THR A 270 -22.73 -13.18 4.97
N GLY A 271 -23.32 -13.86 5.96
CA GLY A 271 -23.67 -15.29 5.90
C GLY A 271 -22.47 -16.22 5.78
N VAL A 272 -21.25 -15.70 5.91
CA VAL A 272 -20.02 -16.51 5.82
C VAL A 272 -19.84 -17.26 7.13
N ARG A 273 -19.68 -18.58 7.04
CA ARG A 273 -19.47 -19.41 8.23
C ARG A 273 -18.06 -19.18 8.76
N ALA A 274 -17.93 -19.15 10.08
CA ALA A 274 -16.65 -19.01 10.75
C ALA A 274 -15.60 -20.04 10.26
N LYS A 275 -16.01 -21.30 10.01
CA LYS A 275 -15.14 -22.37 9.48
C LYS A 275 -14.57 -22.09 8.09
N ASP A 276 -15.19 -21.22 7.29
CA ASP A 276 -14.73 -20.86 5.96
C ASP A 276 -13.62 -19.77 5.98
N ILE A 277 -13.37 -19.16 7.14
CA ILE A 277 -12.30 -18.17 7.32
C ILE A 277 -10.94 -18.87 7.26
N GLY A 278 -10.08 -18.40 6.36
CA GLY A 278 -8.77 -18.99 6.14
C GLY A 278 -7.59 -18.20 6.68
N ILE A 279 -7.76 -16.90 6.81
CA ILE A 279 -6.76 -15.97 7.32
C ILE A 279 -7.43 -15.14 8.42
N LEU A 280 -6.74 -14.98 9.55
CA LEU A 280 -7.16 -14.09 10.64
C LEU A 280 -6.02 -13.12 10.96
N VAL A 281 -6.29 -11.82 10.93
CA VAL A 281 -5.35 -10.78 11.37
C VAL A 281 -6.04 -9.95 12.44
N VAL A 282 -5.53 -10.01 13.66
CA VAL A 282 -6.00 -9.19 14.78
C VAL A 282 -4.97 -8.13 15.07
N ASN A 283 -5.40 -6.89 15.30
CA ASN A 283 -4.53 -5.83 15.80
C ASN A 283 -5.10 -5.18 17.05
N CYS A 284 -4.24 -5.04 18.06
CA CYS A 284 -4.42 -4.27 19.28
C CYS A 284 -3.04 -3.83 19.76
N SER A 285 -2.83 -2.53 19.94
CA SER A 285 -1.48 -2.02 20.18
C SER A 285 -0.98 -2.34 21.58
N LEU A 286 -1.82 -2.11 22.59
CA LEU A 286 -1.39 -2.04 23.99
C LEU A 286 -1.90 -3.19 24.87
N PHE A 287 -2.59 -4.18 24.31
CA PHE A 287 -2.99 -5.38 25.04
C PHE A 287 -2.72 -6.64 24.23
N ASN A 288 -1.66 -7.35 24.62
CA ASN A 288 -1.16 -8.55 23.95
C ASN A 288 -1.03 -9.70 24.96
N PRO A 289 -2.15 -10.29 25.42
CA PRO A 289 -2.12 -11.36 26.41
C PRO A 289 -1.55 -12.66 25.84
N THR A 290 -1.20 -13.59 26.74
CA THR A 290 -0.97 -15.01 26.41
C THR A 290 -2.09 -15.85 27.04
N PRO A 291 -2.88 -16.64 26.27
CA PRO A 291 -2.92 -16.72 24.80
C PRO A 291 -3.33 -15.41 24.12
N SER A 292 -2.97 -15.25 22.84
CA SER A 292 -3.21 -14.02 22.05
C SER A 292 -4.69 -13.75 21.76
N LEU A 293 -5.02 -12.52 21.37
CA LEU A 293 -6.38 -12.14 20.95
C LEU A 293 -6.84 -12.92 19.71
N SER A 294 -5.92 -13.20 18.78
CA SER A 294 -6.21 -14.08 17.64
C SER A 294 -6.57 -15.51 18.09
N ALA A 295 -5.89 -16.06 19.09
CA ALA A 295 -6.21 -17.37 19.65
C ALA A 295 -7.57 -17.37 20.36
N MET A 296 -7.95 -16.27 21.03
CA MET A 296 -9.28 -16.09 21.63
C MET A 296 -10.38 -16.17 20.58
N ILE A 297 -10.24 -15.48 19.44
CA ILE A 297 -11.19 -15.55 18.31
C ILE A 297 -11.25 -16.95 17.71
N VAL A 298 -10.09 -17.60 17.49
CA VAL A 298 -10.03 -18.97 16.96
C VAL A 298 -10.78 -19.94 17.87
N ASN A 299 -10.57 -19.85 19.18
CA ASN A 299 -11.23 -20.69 20.17
C ASN A 299 -12.73 -20.40 20.29
N HIS A 300 -13.13 -19.11 20.28
CA HIS A 300 -14.53 -18.71 20.44
C HIS A 300 -15.39 -19.19 19.26
N TYR A 301 -14.96 -18.89 18.03
CA TYR A 301 -15.72 -19.22 16.82
C TYR A 301 -15.46 -20.62 16.26
N LYS A 302 -14.60 -21.40 16.92
CA LYS A 302 -14.17 -22.73 16.47
C LYS A 302 -13.71 -22.70 15.01
N LEU A 303 -12.82 -21.75 14.71
CA LEU A 303 -12.23 -21.61 13.38
C LEU A 303 -11.47 -22.88 12.98
N ARG A 304 -11.27 -23.08 11.68
CA ARG A 304 -10.62 -24.28 11.15
C ARG A 304 -9.18 -24.47 11.69
N GLY A 305 -8.76 -25.71 11.89
CA GLY A 305 -7.45 -26.04 12.49
C GLY A 305 -6.23 -25.61 11.67
N ASN A 306 -6.38 -25.40 10.36
CA ASN A 306 -5.32 -24.90 9.46
C ASN A 306 -5.44 -23.40 9.17
N ILE A 307 -6.01 -22.62 10.09
CA ILE A 307 -6.11 -21.17 9.94
C ILE A 307 -4.73 -20.51 10.01
N VAL A 308 -4.50 -19.54 9.14
CA VAL A 308 -3.31 -18.69 9.19
C VAL A 308 -3.65 -17.47 10.05
N SER A 309 -3.15 -17.41 11.29
CA SER A 309 -3.52 -16.36 12.25
C SER A 309 -2.34 -15.49 12.65
N TYR A 310 -2.58 -14.18 12.77
CA TYR A 310 -1.59 -13.17 13.18
C TYR A 310 -2.19 -12.25 14.24
N ASN A 311 -1.38 -11.88 15.23
CA ASN A 311 -1.70 -10.88 16.25
C ASN A 311 -0.66 -9.75 16.18
N LEU A 312 -1.08 -8.55 15.80
CA LEU A 312 -0.23 -7.38 15.64
C LEU A 312 -0.37 -6.43 16.83
N GLY A 313 0.76 -6.10 17.48
CA GLY A 313 0.84 -5.16 18.59
C GLY A 313 1.85 -4.03 18.36
N GLY A 314 1.79 -2.97 19.17
CA GLY A 314 2.77 -1.87 19.17
C GLY A 314 2.80 -0.97 17.91
N MET A 315 1.78 -1.01 17.05
CA MET A 315 1.76 -0.25 15.79
C MET A 315 0.92 1.05 15.83
N GLY A 316 0.15 1.24 16.91
CA GLY A 316 -0.70 2.41 17.13
C GLY A 316 -1.89 2.47 16.17
N CYS A 317 -2.47 3.66 16.03
CA CYS A 317 -3.74 3.84 15.31
C CYS A 317 -3.69 3.52 13.80
N SER A 318 -2.51 3.38 13.18
CA SER A 318 -2.39 2.96 11.78
C SER A 318 -2.42 1.43 11.57
N ALA A 319 -2.48 0.65 12.66
CA ALA A 319 -2.45 -0.81 12.62
C ALA A 319 -3.60 -1.43 11.80
N GLY A 320 -4.75 -0.75 11.73
CA GLY A 320 -5.88 -1.20 10.92
C GLY A 320 -5.51 -1.30 9.44
N LEU A 321 -4.91 -0.25 8.87
CA LEU A 321 -4.48 -0.25 7.46
C LEU A 321 -3.28 -1.16 7.21
N ILE A 322 -2.38 -1.31 8.19
CA ILE A 322 -1.28 -2.29 8.12
C ILE A 322 -1.86 -3.71 8.04
N SER A 323 -2.92 -3.99 8.81
CA SER A 323 -3.58 -5.30 8.80
C SER A 323 -4.29 -5.57 7.47
N ILE A 324 -4.90 -4.55 6.85
CA ILE A 324 -5.47 -4.67 5.50
C ILE A 324 -4.39 -4.97 4.46
N ASP A 325 -3.24 -4.30 4.52
CA ASP A 325 -2.11 -4.56 3.63
C ASP A 325 -1.56 -5.99 3.80
N LEU A 326 -1.40 -6.44 5.05
CA LEU A 326 -1.00 -7.82 5.34
C LEU A 326 -2.02 -8.83 4.79
N ALA A 327 -3.31 -8.63 5.07
CA ALA A 327 -4.36 -9.51 4.57
C ALA A 327 -4.43 -9.54 3.04
N LYS A 328 -4.24 -8.39 2.37
CA LYS A 328 -4.13 -8.30 0.91
C LYS A 328 -3.00 -9.17 0.38
N ASN A 329 -1.82 -9.12 0.99
CA ASN A 329 -0.66 -9.89 0.57
C ASN A 329 -0.87 -11.40 0.80
N LEU A 330 -1.44 -11.78 1.95
CA LEU A 330 -1.80 -13.17 2.23
C LEU A 330 -2.85 -13.70 1.24
N LEU A 331 -3.82 -12.88 0.85
CA LEU A 331 -4.79 -13.23 -0.19
C LEU A 331 -4.17 -13.33 -1.60
N GLN A 332 -2.92 -12.89 -1.83
CA GLN A 332 -2.22 -13.23 -3.07
C GLN A 332 -1.67 -14.66 -3.03
N VAL A 333 -1.25 -15.10 -1.84
CA VAL A 333 -0.65 -16.41 -1.59
C VAL A 333 -1.71 -17.51 -1.46
N TYR A 334 -2.79 -17.25 -0.72
CA TYR A 334 -3.87 -18.21 -0.47
C TYR A 334 -5.06 -17.97 -1.40
N PRO A 335 -5.17 -18.70 -2.53
CA PRO A 335 -6.26 -18.52 -3.49
C PRO A 335 -7.60 -18.93 -2.88
N ASN A 336 -8.68 -18.30 -3.36
CA ASN A 336 -10.07 -18.62 -2.98
C ASN A 336 -10.31 -18.67 -1.46
N SER A 337 -9.76 -17.71 -0.72
CA SER A 337 -9.82 -17.65 0.74
C SER A 337 -10.57 -16.43 1.24
N TYR A 338 -11.09 -16.53 2.46
CA TYR A 338 -11.54 -15.39 3.25
C TYR A 338 -10.45 -14.96 4.23
N ALA A 339 -10.28 -13.65 4.38
CA ALA A 339 -9.45 -13.06 5.42
C ALA A 339 -10.32 -12.18 6.33
N LEU A 340 -10.33 -12.51 7.62
CA LEU A 340 -10.96 -11.73 8.67
C LEU A 340 -9.91 -10.83 9.31
N VAL A 341 -10.13 -9.52 9.26
CA VAL A 341 -9.31 -8.54 9.98
C VAL A 341 -10.12 -7.98 11.14
N VAL A 342 -9.58 -8.02 12.35
CA VAL A 342 -10.20 -7.43 13.55
C VAL A 342 -9.28 -6.36 14.10
N SER A 343 -9.80 -5.14 14.23
CA SER A 343 -9.08 -3.98 14.75
C SER A 343 -9.77 -3.47 15.99
N MET A 344 -9.06 -3.36 17.10
CA MET A 344 -9.55 -2.80 18.35
C MET A 344 -8.40 -2.22 19.17
N GLU A 345 -8.72 -1.46 20.20
CA GLU A 345 -7.74 -1.06 21.21
C GLU A 345 -8.32 -1.31 22.59
N ASN A 346 -7.51 -1.91 23.47
CA ASN A 346 -7.90 -2.14 24.84
C ASN A 346 -7.39 -0.98 25.68
N ILE A 347 -8.31 -0.25 26.30
CA ILE A 347 -7.95 0.90 27.13
C ILE A 347 -7.99 0.58 28.63
N THR A 348 -8.52 -0.59 29.03
CA THR A 348 -8.65 -0.98 30.45
C THR A 348 -7.31 -0.97 31.21
N LEU A 349 -6.27 -1.64 30.68
CA LEU A 349 -4.96 -1.72 31.38
C LEU A 349 -4.00 -0.57 31.06
N ASN A 350 -4.39 0.31 30.14
CA ASN A 350 -3.51 1.36 29.63
C ASN A 350 -3.92 2.75 30.12
N TRP A 351 -4.83 2.81 31.10
CA TRP A 351 -5.19 4.05 31.78
C TRP A 351 -4.03 4.55 32.63
N TYR A 352 -3.57 5.76 32.37
CA TYR A 352 -2.46 6.34 33.12
C TYR A 352 -2.92 6.96 34.43
N PHE A 353 -2.36 6.50 35.55
CA PHE A 353 -2.69 6.96 36.92
C PHE A 353 -1.69 7.95 37.51
N GLY A 354 -0.74 8.46 36.72
CA GLY A 354 0.29 9.40 37.17
C GLY A 354 -0.04 10.86 36.83
N ASN A 355 0.96 11.74 36.96
CA ASN A 355 0.81 13.19 36.85
C ASN A 355 1.66 13.81 35.73
N ASP A 356 2.27 13.00 34.87
CA ASP A 356 2.94 13.47 33.66
C ASP A 356 1.91 13.87 32.59
N ARG A 357 1.93 15.15 32.22
CA ARG A 357 1.01 15.74 31.24
C ARG A 357 1.13 15.12 29.85
N SER A 358 2.31 14.66 29.44
CA SER A 358 2.52 14.04 28.13
C SER A 358 1.75 12.72 27.99
N LYS A 359 1.55 12.02 29.11
CA LYS A 359 0.85 10.73 29.19
C LYS A 359 -0.66 10.90 29.42
N LEU A 360 -1.07 11.94 30.14
CA LEU A 360 -2.49 12.25 30.43
C LEU A 360 -3.34 12.55 29.19
N VAL A 361 -2.74 13.02 28.10
CA VAL A 361 -3.48 13.30 26.85
C VAL A 361 -4.19 12.04 26.33
N SER A 362 -3.56 10.87 26.48
CA SER A 362 -4.12 9.60 26.01
C SER A 362 -5.44 9.25 26.71
N ASN A 363 -5.53 9.40 28.03
CA ASN A 363 -6.75 9.18 28.81
C ASN A 363 -7.93 10.03 28.29
N CYS A 364 -7.68 11.27 27.88
CA CYS A 364 -8.73 12.18 27.44
C CYS A 364 -9.26 11.85 26.03
N LEU A 365 -8.44 11.28 25.14
CA LEU A 365 -8.78 11.07 23.73
C LEU A 365 -9.33 9.69 23.42
N PHE A 366 -8.72 8.64 23.97
CA PHE A 366 -9.04 7.27 23.59
C PHE A 366 -10.37 6.81 24.16
N ARG A 367 -11.10 6.05 23.36
CA ARG A 367 -12.43 5.51 23.69
C ARG A 367 -12.55 4.08 23.22
N MET A 368 -13.47 3.35 23.84
CA MET A 368 -13.76 1.96 23.49
C MET A 368 -14.35 1.87 22.07
N GLY A 369 -13.82 0.96 21.26
CA GLY A 369 -14.35 0.65 19.95
C GLY A 369 -13.60 -0.49 19.28
N GLY A 370 -14.17 -0.99 18.19
CA GLY A 370 -13.57 -2.04 17.39
C GLY A 370 -14.31 -2.26 16.09
N ALA A 371 -13.63 -2.87 15.12
CA ALA A 371 -14.18 -3.19 13.81
C ALA A 371 -13.72 -4.56 13.33
N ALA A 372 -14.62 -5.28 12.67
CA ALA A 372 -14.33 -6.53 11.98
C ALA A 372 -14.56 -6.34 10.47
N ILE A 373 -13.64 -6.85 9.66
CA ILE A 373 -13.57 -6.60 8.22
C ILE A 373 -13.37 -7.91 7.49
N LEU A 374 -14.26 -8.23 6.55
CA LEU A 374 -14.19 -9.47 5.78
C LEU A 374 -13.68 -9.21 4.36
N LEU A 375 -12.50 -9.71 4.05
CA LEU A 375 -11.88 -9.65 2.74
C LEU A 375 -11.96 -11.00 2.02
N SER A 376 -12.02 -10.98 0.68
CA SER A 376 -12.00 -12.17 -0.17
C SER A 376 -11.21 -11.91 -1.45
N ASN A 377 -10.58 -12.97 -1.98
CA ASN A 377 -10.04 -12.99 -3.33
C ASN A 377 -10.83 -13.92 -4.28
N LYS A 378 -11.96 -14.45 -3.84
CA LYS A 378 -12.82 -15.33 -4.65
C LYS A 378 -13.49 -14.48 -5.73
N ARG A 379 -13.36 -14.89 -6.99
CA ARG A 379 -14.01 -14.22 -8.12
C ARG A 379 -15.54 -14.16 -7.95
N SER A 380 -16.11 -15.20 -7.35
CA SER A 380 -17.55 -15.27 -7.05
C SER A 380 -18.02 -14.23 -6.04
N ASP A 381 -17.15 -13.67 -5.19
CA ASP A 381 -17.60 -12.68 -4.23
C ASP A 381 -17.70 -11.27 -4.82
N ARG A 382 -17.23 -11.05 -6.05
CA ARG A 382 -17.19 -9.72 -6.68
C ARG A 382 -18.55 -9.03 -6.71
N TRP A 383 -19.62 -9.76 -7.04
CA TRP A 383 -20.96 -9.17 -7.22
C TRP A 383 -21.63 -8.78 -5.91
N ARG A 384 -21.29 -9.44 -4.79
CA ARG A 384 -21.85 -9.14 -3.47
C ARG A 384 -20.97 -8.24 -2.61
N SER A 385 -19.74 -8.00 -3.03
CA SER A 385 -18.79 -7.18 -2.27
C SER A 385 -19.14 -5.71 -2.36
N LYS A 386 -18.95 -4.98 -1.25
CA LYS A 386 -19.16 -3.54 -1.20
C LYS A 386 -18.04 -2.79 -1.93
N TYR A 387 -16.79 -3.18 -1.70
CA TYR A 387 -15.62 -2.47 -2.24
C TYR A 387 -14.58 -3.42 -2.83
N GLN A 388 -13.71 -2.86 -3.68
CA GLN A 388 -12.47 -3.48 -4.13
C GLN A 388 -11.29 -2.65 -3.60
N LEU A 389 -10.30 -3.31 -3.02
CA LEU A 389 -9.05 -2.68 -2.63
C LEU A 389 -8.20 -2.43 -3.89
N VAL A 390 -7.87 -1.18 -4.16
CA VAL A 390 -7.11 -0.77 -5.36
C VAL A 390 -5.64 -0.61 -5.03
N HIS A 391 -5.32 0.21 -4.03
CA HIS A 391 -3.95 0.50 -3.61
C HIS A 391 -3.81 0.51 -2.09
N THR A 392 -2.62 0.13 -1.64
CA THR A 392 -2.16 0.31 -0.27
C THR A 392 -0.78 0.96 -0.34
N VAL A 393 -0.54 1.97 0.48
CA VAL A 393 0.75 2.67 0.56
C VAL A 393 1.16 2.75 2.02
N ARG A 394 2.38 2.30 2.31
CA ARG A 394 2.95 2.29 3.65
C ARG A 394 4.15 3.20 3.71
N THR A 395 4.18 4.07 4.72
CA THR A 395 5.32 4.92 5.03
C THR A 395 5.76 4.64 6.45
N HIS A 396 7.04 4.36 6.63
CA HIS A 396 7.66 4.10 7.93
C HIS A 396 8.84 5.06 8.09
N LYS A 397 8.82 5.87 9.14
CA LYS A 397 9.89 6.84 9.43
C LYS A 397 10.68 6.52 10.69
N GLY A 398 10.52 5.33 11.27
CA GLY A 398 11.21 4.96 12.51
C GLY A 398 12.69 4.69 12.45
N SER A 399 13.34 4.91 11.31
CA SER A 399 14.79 5.04 11.26
C SER A 399 15.27 6.41 11.74
N ASP A 400 14.37 7.38 11.89
CA ASP A 400 14.64 8.71 12.43
C ASP A 400 14.25 8.76 13.90
N ASP A 401 15.19 9.13 14.78
CA ASP A 401 15.01 9.07 16.24
C ASP A 401 13.85 9.94 16.73
N LYS A 402 13.65 11.09 16.09
CA LYS A 402 12.54 12.01 16.38
C LYS A 402 11.19 11.38 16.01
N CYS A 403 11.11 10.68 14.87
CA CYS A 403 9.93 9.93 14.47
C CYS A 403 9.70 8.70 15.38
N PHE A 404 10.76 8.01 15.80
CA PHE A 404 10.70 6.81 16.65
C PHE A 404 10.18 7.14 18.05
N SER A 405 10.79 8.12 18.71
CA SER A 405 10.46 8.55 20.08
C SER A 405 9.15 9.35 20.21
N CYS A 406 8.48 9.61 19.08
CA CYS A 406 7.32 10.49 19.01
C CYS A 406 6.11 9.99 19.82
N VAL A 407 5.91 8.68 19.85
CA VAL A 407 4.85 8.00 20.61
C VAL A 407 5.46 6.76 21.24
N THR A 408 5.69 6.81 22.54
CA THR A 408 6.43 5.79 23.28
C THR A 408 5.66 5.37 24.52
N GLN A 409 5.61 4.07 24.78
CA GLN A 409 5.10 3.55 26.05
C GLN A 409 6.28 3.43 27.02
N GLU A 410 6.19 4.13 28.14
CA GLU A 410 7.27 4.24 29.12
C GLU A 410 6.71 4.46 30.53
N GLU A 411 7.54 4.23 31.53
CA GLU A 411 7.25 4.53 32.92
C GLU A 411 7.49 6.02 33.20
N ASP A 412 6.70 6.61 34.09
CA ASP A 412 7.04 7.89 34.70
C ASP A 412 8.07 7.73 35.82
N GLU A 413 8.50 8.84 36.42
CA GLU A 413 9.47 8.86 37.53
C GLU A 413 9.03 8.05 38.77
N LYS A 414 7.75 7.68 38.85
CA LYS A 414 7.16 6.89 39.94
C LYS A 414 6.86 5.45 39.50
N GLY A 415 7.38 5.01 38.37
CA GLY A 415 7.18 3.65 37.83
C GLY A 415 5.79 3.41 37.24
N LYS A 416 4.98 4.46 36.99
CA LYS A 416 3.66 4.28 36.40
C LYS A 416 3.75 4.28 34.88
N ILE A 417 3.34 3.18 34.26
CA ILE A 417 3.35 3.01 32.81
C ILE A 417 2.29 3.91 32.16
N GLY A 418 2.66 4.62 31.09
CA GLY A 418 1.75 5.37 30.24
C GLY A 418 2.30 5.56 28.83
N VAL A 419 1.47 6.07 27.92
CA VAL A 419 1.88 6.39 26.55
C VAL A 419 2.18 7.88 26.44
N SER A 420 3.45 8.21 26.26
CA SER A 420 3.94 9.57 26.09
C SER A 420 3.74 10.05 24.65
N LEU A 421 3.18 11.25 24.49
CA LEU A 421 3.05 11.93 23.20
C LEU A 421 4.01 13.12 23.14
N SER A 422 4.96 13.06 22.21
CA SER A 422 5.90 14.15 21.98
C SER A 422 5.22 15.40 21.42
N LYS A 423 5.73 16.59 21.78
CA LYS A 423 5.30 17.88 21.20
C LYS A 423 5.57 17.98 19.70
N ASP A 424 6.50 17.17 19.20
CA ASP A 424 6.86 17.11 17.78
C ASP A 424 5.87 16.31 16.91
N LEU A 425 4.86 15.70 17.52
CA LEU A 425 3.89 14.83 16.86
C LEU A 425 3.30 15.42 15.59
N MET A 426 2.91 16.69 15.63
CA MET A 426 2.31 17.37 14.47
C MET A 426 3.28 17.54 13.31
N GLY A 427 4.53 17.91 13.60
CA GLY A 427 5.57 18.07 12.57
C GLY A 427 5.95 16.72 11.95
N VAL A 428 6.15 15.70 12.79
CA VAL A 428 6.44 14.32 12.35
C VAL A 428 5.29 13.76 11.50
N ALA A 429 4.03 14.02 11.91
CA ALA A 429 2.85 13.61 11.15
C ALA A 429 2.77 14.26 9.77
N GLY A 430 2.99 15.58 9.70
CA GLY A 430 3.03 16.32 8.44
C GLY A 430 4.12 15.81 7.49
N ASP A 431 5.30 15.52 8.01
CA ASP A 431 6.41 14.97 7.21
C ASP A 431 6.14 13.54 6.74
N ALA A 432 5.51 12.70 7.57
CA ALA A 432 5.12 11.35 7.19
C ALA A 432 3.99 11.34 6.15
N LEU A 433 3.01 12.24 6.30
CA LEU A 433 1.96 12.48 5.31
C LEU A 433 2.58 12.86 3.97
N LYS A 434 3.49 13.84 3.95
CA LYS A 434 4.14 14.32 2.73
C LYS A 434 4.84 13.18 1.97
N THR A 435 5.55 12.32 2.68
CA THR A 435 6.16 11.12 2.08
C THR A 435 5.10 10.17 1.54
N ASN A 436 4.03 9.91 2.29
CA ASN A 436 2.95 9.00 1.88
C ASN A 436 2.24 9.50 0.60
N ILE A 437 1.84 10.78 0.54
CA ILE A 437 1.14 11.35 -0.62
C ILE A 437 2.03 11.41 -1.86
N THR A 438 3.35 11.55 -1.69
CA THR A 438 4.31 11.52 -2.82
C THR A 438 4.35 10.13 -3.45
N THR A 439 4.20 9.06 -2.66
CA THR A 439 4.11 7.69 -3.17
C THR A 439 2.71 7.36 -3.71
N LEU A 440 1.65 7.88 -3.07
CA LEU A 440 0.26 7.61 -3.46
C LEU A 440 -0.14 8.35 -4.75
N GLY A 441 0.30 9.61 -4.91
CA GLY A 441 -0.10 10.49 -6.01
C GLY A 441 -0.02 9.85 -7.40
N PRO A 442 1.13 9.28 -7.81
CA PRO A 442 1.28 8.63 -9.12
C PRO A 442 0.36 7.41 -9.35
N LEU A 443 -0.16 6.81 -8.29
CA LEU A 443 -1.04 5.64 -8.37
C LEU A 443 -2.52 6.02 -8.58
N VAL A 444 -2.92 7.25 -8.21
CA VAL A 444 -4.34 7.61 -8.08
C VAL A 444 -4.74 8.88 -8.83
N LEU A 445 -3.80 9.80 -9.04
CA LEU A 445 -4.07 11.09 -9.67
C LEU A 445 -4.15 10.97 -11.19
N PRO A 446 -4.96 11.81 -11.86
CA PRO A 446 -4.94 11.95 -13.32
C PRO A 446 -3.55 12.35 -13.85
N MET A 447 -3.26 12.00 -15.10
CA MET A 447 -1.95 12.28 -15.72
C MET A 447 -1.63 13.77 -15.79
N SER A 448 -2.63 14.65 -15.95
CA SER A 448 -2.46 16.11 -15.94
C SER A 448 -1.87 16.61 -14.62
N GLU A 449 -2.39 16.13 -13.48
CA GLU A 449 -1.91 16.46 -12.14
C GLU A 449 -0.50 15.92 -11.90
N GLN A 450 -0.24 14.69 -12.37
CA GLN A 450 1.09 14.08 -12.26
C GLN A 450 2.16 14.88 -13.02
N LEU A 451 1.84 15.34 -14.24
CA LEU A 451 2.73 16.16 -15.05
C LEU A 451 3.00 17.52 -14.39
N LEU A 452 1.98 18.17 -13.82
CA LEU A 452 2.14 19.46 -13.13
C LEU A 452 3.01 19.32 -11.87
N PHE A 453 2.75 18.29 -11.06
CA PHE A 453 3.56 18.00 -9.88
C PHE A 453 5.02 17.69 -10.27
N PHE A 454 5.22 16.85 -11.28
CA PHE A 454 6.56 16.49 -11.76
C PHE A 454 7.31 17.70 -12.32
N ALA A 455 6.66 18.54 -13.15
CA ALA A 455 7.24 19.76 -13.68
C ALA A 455 7.67 20.72 -12.55
N THR A 456 6.85 20.87 -11.52
CA THR A 456 7.16 21.69 -10.33
C THR A 456 8.35 21.11 -9.55
N LEU A 457 8.41 19.78 -9.40
CA LEU A 457 9.49 19.09 -8.69
C LEU A 457 10.82 19.22 -9.46
N VAL A 458 10.81 19.08 -10.78
CA VAL A 458 11.98 19.30 -11.66
C VAL A 458 12.43 20.75 -11.62
N GLY A 459 11.51 21.70 -11.79
CA GLY A 459 11.80 23.13 -11.71
C GLY A 459 12.47 23.53 -10.41
N ARG A 460 12.04 22.93 -9.29
CA ARG A 460 12.60 23.24 -7.98
C ARG A 460 13.91 22.50 -7.68
N LYS A 461 13.99 21.19 -7.96
CA LYS A 461 15.12 20.35 -7.54
C LYS A 461 16.27 20.36 -8.54
N VAL A 462 15.96 20.44 -9.83
CA VAL A 462 16.95 20.43 -10.93
C VAL A 462 17.27 21.85 -11.36
N LEU A 463 16.24 22.67 -11.62
CA LEU A 463 16.41 24.03 -12.13
C LEU A 463 16.55 25.10 -11.03
N LYS A 464 16.53 24.71 -9.75
CA LYS A 464 16.63 25.60 -8.56
C LYS A 464 15.70 26.82 -8.60
N MET A 465 14.57 26.72 -9.30
CA MET A 465 13.60 27.81 -9.42
C MET A 465 12.88 28.03 -8.09
N LYS A 466 12.63 29.30 -7.73
CA LYS A 466 11.85 29.68 -6.54
C LYS A 466 10.34 29.48 -6.76
N ILE A 467 9.92 28.23 -7.00
CA ILE A 467 8.51 27.86 -7.18
C ILE A 467 7.98 27.29 -5.86
N LYS A 468 6.77 27.74 -5.45
CA LYS A 468 6.09 27.17 -4.28
C LYS A 468 5.79 25.68 -4.55
N PRO A 469 6.04 24.77 -3.59
CA PRO A 469 5.70 23.36 -3.76
C PRO A 469 4.20 23.21 -4.08
N TYR A 470 3.91 22.55 -5.21
CA TYR A 470 2.56 22.21 -5.61
C TYR A 470 2.07 21.00 -4.80
N ILE A 471 0.89 21.14 -4.20
CA ILE A 471 0.18 20.04 -3.51
C ILE A 471 -0.88 19.56 -4.50
N PRO A 472 -0.82 18.30 -4.96
CA PRO A 472 -1.79 17.78 -5.91
C PRO A 472 -3.22 17.81 -5.34
N ASP A 473 -4.20 18.08 -6.20
CA ASP A 473 -5.59 18.05 -5.77
C ASP A 473 -6.12 16.61 -5.70
N PHE A 474 -6.04 16.01 -4.52
CA PHE A 474 -6.54 14.67 -4.26
C PHE A 474 -8.07 14.53 -4.37
N LYS A 475 -8.84 15.63 -4.39
CA LYS A 475 -10.29 15.59 -4.61
C LYS A 475 -10.64 15.13 -6.02
N LEU A 476 -9.71 15.24 -6.98
CA LEU A 476 -9.86 14.67 -8.32
C LEU A 476 -9.71 13.14 -8.33
N ALA A 477 -8.97 12.58 -7.37
CA ALA A 477 -8.72 11.16 -7.24
C ALA A 477 -9.73 10.44 -6.33
N PHE A 478 -10.38 11.15 -5.42
CA PHE A 478 -11.24 10.55 -4.41
C PHE A 478 -12.50 11.38 -4.17
N GLU A 479 -13.63 10.67 -4.17
CA GLU A 479 -14.92 11.24 -3.80
C GLU A 479 -15.11 11.25 -2.29
N HIS A 480 -14.50 10.32 -1.54
CA HIS A 480 -14.65 10.23 -0.09
C HIS A 480 -13.32 10.10 0.64
N PHE A 481 -13.22 10.72 1.81
CA PHE A 481 -12.03 10.72 2.65
C PHE A 481 -12.39 10.20 4.05
N CYS A 482 -11.63 9.23 4.51
CA CYS A 482 -11.67 8.72 5.88
C CYS A 482 -10.29 9.00 6.49
N ILE A 483 -10.24 10.01 7.34
CA ILE A 483 -9.02 10.50 7.96
C ILE A 483 -9.08 10.14 9.43
N HIS A 484 -8.11 9.36 9.88
CA HIS A 484 -8.08 8.84 11.24
C HIS A 484 -8.36 9.95 12.28
N ALA A 485 -9.47 9.76 13.00
CA ALA A 485 -9.90 10.58 14.13
C ALA A 485 -8.99 10.45 15.37
N GLY A 486 -7.72 10.85 15.24
CA GLY A 486 -6.74 10.83 16.33
C GLY A 486 -6.99 11.90 17.40
N GLY A 487 -7.55 13.02 16.97
CA GLY A 487 -7.90 14.19 17.78
C GLY A 487 -8.13 15.40 16.89
N ARG A 488 -8.78 16.45 17.42
CA ARG A 488 -9.16 17.64 16.63
C ARG A 488 -7.97 18.28 15.90
N ALA A 489 -6.85 18.48 16.59
CA ALA A 489 -5.67 19.14 16.01
C ALA A 489 -5.11 18.39 14.80
N VAL A 490 -5.16 17.05 14.81
CA VAL A 490 -4.71 16.22 13.68
C VAL A 490 -5.64 16.40 12.48
N LEU A 491 -6.96 16.44 12.71
CA LEU A 491 -7.95 16.68 11.66
C LEU A 491 -7.80 18.09 11.05
N ASP A 492 -7.64 19.11 11.90
CA ASP A 492 -7.50 20.51 11.47
C ASP A 492 -6.23 20.70 10.60
N GLU A 493 -5.12 20.05 10.99
CA GLU A 493 -3.87 20.10 10.23
C GLU A 493 -3.98 19.37 8.88
N LEU A 494 -4.69 18.23 8.84
CA LEU A 494 -4.91 17.50 7.59
C LEU A 494 -5.86 18.21 6.64
N GLU A 495 -6.92 18.81 7.14
CA GLU A 495 -7.84 19.64 6.36
C GLU A 495 -7.07 20.76 5.65
N LYS A 496 -6.20 21.46 6.40
CA LYS A 496 -5.37 22.54 5.87
C LYS A 496 -4.35 22.04 4.84
N ASN A 497 -3.63 20.96 5.13
CA ASN A 497 -2.58 20.44 4.25
C ASN A 497 -3.11 19.83 2.96
N LEU A 498 -4.29 19.22 2.99
CA LEU A 498 -4.92 18.59 1.82
C LEU A 498 -5.98 19.49 1.15
N GLN A 499 -6.24 20.68 1.70
CA GLN A 499 -7.24 21.64 1.21
C GLN A 499 -8.63 20.99 1.04
N LEU A 500 -9.01 20.23 2.06
CA LEU A 500 -10.29 19.53 2.11
C LEU A 500 -11.38 20.47 2.60
N SER A 501 -12.60 20.29 2.09
CA SER A 501 -13.78 21.02 2.56
C SER A 501 -14.41 20.36 3.78
N GLU A 502 -15.28 21.10 4.49
CA GLU A 502 -16.05 20.56 5.61
C GLU A 502 -16.81 19.28 5.26
N TRP A 503 -17.36 19.18 4.04
CA TRP A 503 -18.05 17.98 3.56
C TRP A 503 -17.15 16.73 3.56
N HIS A 504 -15.87 16.88 3.18
CA HIS A 504 -14.89 15.78 3.19
C HIS A 504 -14.45 15.43 4.62
N MET A 505 -14.37 16.43 5.50
CA MET A 505 -13.93 16.26 6.89
C MET A 505 -15.05 15.76 7.80
N GLU A 506 -16.31 15.92 7.41
CA GLU A 506 -17.50 15.59 8.20
C GLU A 506 -17.46 14.15 8.76
N PRO A 507 -17.19 13.08 7.98
CA PRO A 507 -17.16 11.72 8.53
C PRO A 507 -16.15 11.56 9.67
N SER A 508 -14.96 12.16 9.51
CA SER A 508 -13.87 12.10 10.50
C SER A 508 -14.20 12.91 11.76
N ARG A 509 -14.75 14.12 11.59
CA ARG A 509 -15.14 14.99 12.71
C ARG A 509 -16.33 14.43 13.49
N MET A 510 -17.35 13.92 12.80
CA MET A 510 -18.52 13.33 13.47
C MET A 510 -18.16 12.03 14.16
N THR A 511 -17.28 11.21 13.58
CA THR A 511 -16.74 10.00 14.23
C THR A 511 -15.99 10.36 15.52
N LEU A 512 -15.08 11.34 15.47
CA LEU A 512 -14.38 11.82 16.65
C LEU A 512 -15.36 12.33 17.72
N TYR A 513 -16.37 13.09 17.32
CA TYR A 513 -17.38 13.61 18.24
C TYR A 513 -18.20 12.50 18.89
N ARG A 514 -18.68 11.53 18.10
CA ARG A 514 -19.63 10.52 18.60
C ARG A 514 -18.97 9.35 19.31
N PHE A 515 -17.83 8.88 18.81
CA PHE A 515 -17.17 7.66 19.28
C PHE A 515 -15.80 7.94 19.91
N GLY A 516 -15.23 9.14 19.73
CA GLY A 516 -13.88 9.46 20.16
C GLY A 516 -12.80 8.75 19.32
N ASN A 517 -11.57 8.74 19.85
CA ASN A 517 -10.48 8.04 19.19
C ASN A 517 -10.54 6.54 19.56
N THR A 518 -11.07 5.72 18.66
CA THR A 518 -11.10 4.25 18.80
C THR A 518 -9.83 3.58 18.22
N SER A 519 -8.71 4.31 18.16
CA SER A 519 -7.43 3.83 17.63
C SER A 519 -7.57 3.29 16.19
N SER A 520 -7.11 2.06 15.95
CA SER A 520 -7.04 1.41 14.64
C SER A 520 -8.40 1.14 13.98
N SER A 521 -9.50 1.20 14.73
CA SER A 521 -10.84 1.01 14.17
C SER A 521 -11.50 2.29 13.65
N SER A 522 -11.01 3.49 13.98
CA SER A 522 -11.74 4.75 13.71
C SER A 522 -12.11 4.94 12.24
N LEU A 523 -11.21 4.59 11.31
CA LEU A 523 -11.44 4.69 9.86
C LEU A 523 -12.66 3.91 9.36
N TRP A 524 -13.06 2.85 10.07
CA TRP A 524 -14.23 2.05 9.72
C TRP A 524 -15.53 2.70 10.21
N TYR A 525 -15.51 3.41 11.33
CA TYR A 525 -16.64 4.23 11.76
C TYR A 525 -16.87 5.39 10.79
N GLU A 526 -15.80 6.00 10.26
CA GLU A 526 -15.86 7.06 9.25
C GLU A 526 -16.45 6.56 7.91
N LEU A 527 -16.03 5.37 7.47
CA LEU A 527 -16.61 4.73 6.29
C LEU A 527 -18.09 4.38 6.53
N ALA A 528 -18.43 3.83 7.70
CA ALA A 528 -19.81 3.54 8.08
C ALA A 528 -20.69 4.81 8.14
N TYR A 529 -20.15 5.94 8.58
CA TYR A 529 -20.85 7.22 8.56
C TYR A 529 -21.19 7.62 7.13
N THR A 530 -20.22 7.48 6.23
CA THR A 530 -20.38 7.81 4.79
C THR A 530 -21.43 6.90 4.14
N GLU A 531 -21.42 5.60 4.45
CA GLU A 531 -22.46 4.64 4.05
C GLU A 531 -23.84 5.05 4.61
N ALA A 532 -23.93 5.35 5.91
CA ALA A 532 -25.19 5.70 6.58
C ALA A 532 -25.80 7.01 6.07
N LYS A 533 -24.97 7.97 5.63
CA LYS A 533 -25.43 9.19 4.94
C LYS A 533 -25.95 8.96 3.52
N GLY A 534 -25.87 7.73 3.00
CA GLY A 534 -26.25 7.44 1.61
C GLY A 534 -25.34 8.11 0.57
N ARG A 535 -24.12 8.49 0.96
CA ARG A 535 -23.17 9.18 0.08
C ARG A 535 -22.46 8.22 -0.87
N MET A 536 -22.37 6.94 -0.52
CA MET A 536 -21.57 5.97 -1.23
C MET A 536 -22.25 5.42 -2.50
N LYS A 537 -21.78 5.84 -3.67
CA LYS A 537 -22.28 5.39 -4.98
C LYS A 537 -21.33 4.39 -5.65
N ARG A 538 -21.87 3.56 -6.53
CA ARG A 538 -21.05 2.64 -7.34
C ARG A 538 -20.03 3.42 -8.16
N GLY A 539 -18.77 3.02 -8.07
CA GLY A 539 -17.66 3.64 -8.79
C GLY A 539 -16.85 4.62 -7.95
N ASP A 540 -17.43 5.17 -6.88
CA ASP A 540 -16.77 6.10 -5.96
C ASP A 540 -15.50 5.49 -5.38
N ARG A 541 -14.52 6.36 -5.14
CA ARG A 541 -13.22 6.03 -4.59
C ARG A 541 -13.11 6.63 -3.20
N VAL A 542 -12.65 5.82 -2.26
CA VAL A 542 -12.45 6.21 -0.87
C VAL A 542 -10.97 6.14 -0.55
N TRP A 543 -10.44 7.21 0.03
CA TRP A 543 -9.11 7.20 0.62
C TRP A 543 -9.20 7.13 2.14
N GLN A 544 -8.67 6.06 2.70
CA GLN A 544 -8.41 5.91 4.13
C GLN A 544 -6.95 6.27 4.43
N ILE A 545 -6.71 7.11 5.44
CA ILE A 545 -5.37 7.47 5.90
C ILE A 545 -5.27 7.48 7.43
N ALA A 546 -4.24 6.82 7.96
CA ALA A 546 -4.00 6.77 9.40
C ALA A 546 -2.53 6.92 9.78
N PHE A 547 -2.32 7.43 10.98
CA PHE A 547 -1.01 7.60 11.61
C PHE A 547 -0.83 6.67 12.81
N GLY A 548 0.40 6.27 13.11
CA GLY A 548 0.70 5.43 14.27
C GLY A 548 2.14 5.59 14.74
N SER A 549 2.46 4.99 15.89
CA SER A 549 3.80 4.99 16.47
C SER A 549 4.81 4.39 15.49
N GLY A 550 6.07 4.79 15.59
CA GLY A 550 7.11 4.38 14.65
C GLY A 550 7.93 5.53 14.12
N PHE A 551 7.46 6.64 13.57
CA PHE A 551 6.12 7.04 13.16
C PHE A 551 5.73 6.43 11.81
N LYS A 552 4.46 6.06 11.66
CA LYS A 552 3.92 5.42 10.45
C LYS A 552 2.79 6.25 9.86
N CYS A 553 2.72 6.32 8.54
CA CYS A 553 1.60 6.90 7.81
C CYS A 553 1.18 5.90 6.73
N ASN A 554 -0.05 5.42 6.80
CA ASN A 554 -0.55 4.36 5.92
C ASN A 554 -1.82 4.81 5.22
N SER A 555 -1.95 4.40 3.96
CA SER A 555 -3.08 4.72 3.10
C SER A 555 -3.67 3.47 2.47
N ALA A 556 -5.00 3.42 2.39
CA ALA A 556 -5.73 2.42 1.61
C ALA A 556 -6.74 3.10 0.69
N VAL A 557 -6.80 2.62 -0.56
CA VAL A 557 -7.70 3.13 -1.58
C VAL A 557 -8.72 2.07 -1.94
N TRP A 558 -9.98 2.40 -1.74
CA TRP A 558 -11.11 1.53 -2.06
C TRP A 558 -11.88 2.08 -3.25
N LYS A 559 -12.44 1.18 -4.04
CA LYS A 559 -13.43 1.50 -5.08
C LYS A 559 -14.74 0.81 -4.76
N ALA A 560 -15.83 1.56 -4.65
CA ALA A 560 -17.17 1.03 -4.44
C ALA A 560 -17.61 0.21 -5.66
N LEU A 561 -17.94 -1.05 -5.43
CA LEU A 561 -18.43 -1.97 -6.47
C LEU A 561 -19.94 -1.87 -6.68
N ARG A 562 -20.65 -1.31 -5.69
CA ARG A 562 -22.10 -1.08 -5.70
C ARG A 562 -22.44 0.18 -4.91
N THR A 563 -23.59 0.77 -5.20
CA THR A 563 -24.18 1.83 -4.36
C THR A 563 -24.65 1.20 -3.06
N VAL A 564 -24.29 1.79 -1.93
CA VAL A 564 -24.69 1.31 -0.61
C VAL A 564 -26.03 1.97 -0.25
N ASN A 565 -27.05 1.16 0.01
CA ASN A 565 -28.37 1.67 0.41
C ASN A 565 -28.44 1.70 1.94
N PRO A 566 -28.51 2.89 2.58
CA PRO A 566 -28.56 3.03 4.03
C PRO A 566 -29.64 2.15 4.67
N SER A 567 -30.83 2.06 4.09
CA SER A 567 -31.95 1.32 4.71
C SER A 567 -31.74 -0.19 4.83
N LYS A 568 -30.75 -0.74 4.13
CA LYS A 568 -30.39 -2.17 4.18
C LYS A 568 -29.12 -2.42 5.00
N GLU A 569 -28.46 -1.36 5.46
CA GLU A 569 -27.23 -1.49 6.23
C GLU A 569 -27.54 -1.51 7.73
N LYS A 570 -26.73 -2.29 8.45
CA LYS A 570 -26.66 -2.24 9.91
C LYS A 570 -25.32 -1.62 10.26
N SER A 571 -25.30 -0.56 11.05
CA SER A 571 -24.06 0.08 11.48
C SER A 571 -24.31 0.86 12.78
N PRO A 572 -23.26 1.25 13.53
CA PRO A 572 -23.43 2.02 14.76
C PRO A 572 -24.21 3.34 14.58
N TRP A 573 -24.22 3.87 13.36
CA TRP A 573 -24.84 5.15 13.01
C TRP A 573 -26.32 5.05 12.67
N MET A 574 -26.84 3.90 12.26
CA MET A 574 -28.13 3.82 11.55
C MET A 574 -29.32 4.38 12.33
N GLU A 575 -29.32 4.23 13.66
CA GLU A 575 -30.39 4.72 14.54
C GLU A 575 -30.35 6.24 14.78
N GLU A 576 -29.18 6.87 14.56
CA GLU A 576 -28.92 8.24 15.01
C GLU A 576 -28.31 9.14 13.93
N ILE A 577 -28.07 8.63 12.72
CA ILE A 577 -27.39 9.35 11.63
C ILE A 577 -28.10 10.65 11.22
N ASN A 578 -29.42 10.71 11.41
CA ASN A 578 -30.24 11.90 11.11
C ASN A 578 -29.95 13.08 12.06
N ARG A 579 -29.36 12.82 13.23
CA ARG A 579 -28.94 13.86 14.19
C ARG A 579 -27.62 14.54 13.80
N PHE A 580 -26.92 14.02 12.79
CA PHE A 580 -25.64 14.52 12.32
C PHE A 580 -25.79 15.23 10.97
N PRO A 581 -24.86 16.12 10.56
CA PRO A 581 -23.78 16.64 11.38
C PRO A 581 -24.29 17.56 12.49
N VAL A 582 -23.52 17.66 13.57
CA VAL A 582 -23.74 18.65 14.62
C VAL A 582 -22.64 19.72 14.56
N SER A 583 -22.94 20.92 15.02
CA SER A 583 -21.92 21.95 15.19
C SER A 583 -21.00 21.56 16.35
N VAL A 584 -19.70 21.41 16.08
CA VAL A 584 -18.69 21.04 17.08
C VAL A 584 -17.89 22.30 17.47
N PRO A 585 -18.15 22.89 18.64
CA PRO A 585 -17.51 24.13 19.06
C PRO A 585 -15.99 23.94 19.17
N ARG A 586 -15.19 24.98 18.90
CA ARG A 586 -13.73 24.93 19.16
C ARG A 586 -13.40 24.71 20.64
N PHE A 587 -14.29 25.20 21.50
CA PHE A 587 -14.22 25.09 22.94
C PHE A 587 -15.63 24.82 23.45
N SER A 588 -15.80 23.79 24.26
CA SER A 588 -17.06 23.47 24.94
C SER A 588 -16.76 23.34 26.42
N ALA A 589 -17.23 24.26 27.27
CA ALA A 589 -17.03 24.16 28.71
C ALA A 589 -17.64 22.86 29.28
N ILE A 590 -17.10 22.38 30.40
CA ILE A 590 -17.59 21.19 31.15
C ILE A 590 -18.28 21.65 32.42
#